data_AF-A0AAV9N2B4-F1
#
_entry.id   AF-A0AAV9N2B4-F1
#
_cell.length_a   1.000
_cell.length_b   1.000
_cell.length_c   1.000
_cell.angle_alpha   90.00
_cell.angle_beta   90.00
_cell.angle_gamma   90.00
#
_symmetry.space_group_name_H-M   'P 1'
#
loop_
_entity.id
_entity.type
_entity.pdbx_description
1 polymer ?
#
loop_
_entity_poly.entity_id
_entity_poly.type
_entity_poly.pdbx_seq_one_letter_code
_entity_poly.pdbx_strand_id
1 'polypeptide(L)'
;MATLASQKSMVQGPNRSLGLCGTDQLNGELLATDPGYRARRQAVESFSRLAINAPSSRTGTAHIAVVVHVIYNTEEEKIQKPQIDEQIRVLNEDYSAQNTDQTQLPDVFKPLVGNPNIRFFLATRDPQGNPTTGIVYKQTTAQSFPMGANGSINRKMKSEPLGSKGWRADRYLNLWVCDLGDSLLGYASFPATESLTQDGVVINYRYFGVGGTATKPFHLGRTASHEVGHWLNLRHIWGDDQDPSVSPMLWCSESDLVDDTPNQAGPNSGEPKFPKISCGNGPDGDLFYNYMDYSDDKICVMFTKGQVDRINATLAVSRKSLLGSDFSNRRISRTTALGEVKDNSVHFLVHDGQKDGGKELVAISKKDLTIQILSTEESQSETKATQKTNIGFKADGKNPDADLLFSFGKDSTGVKPDLYVLQSSPTHTSLSVVSGSSSYQESSTVNASVKLRTPGPVYSFAIAPWTKDSKGDLVVLQKPNNRKDTYSVHLSVLSGSSGFSETVYEYTTHILDNSLSSLDLQLADWNGDGSLDLVVIKKSKTSKNLTEVTVLSGASDFKDVIYKTSTMLGGTERNFTFLCADWTGDGGIDLVGIKKWDTGSGHVEVHVLAG
;
A
#
# COMPACT_ATOMS: atom_id res chain seq x y z
N MET A 1 -14.76 -42.01 51.53
CA MET A 1 -15.62 -40.83 51.73
C MET A 1 -14.93 -39.91 52.72
N ALA A 2 -14.33 -38.83 52.24
CA ALA A 2 -13.72 -37.80 53.07
C ALA A 2 -14.09 -36.43 52.48
N THR A 3 -14.40 -35.52 53.38
CA THR A 3 -15.27 -34.35 53.24
C THR A 3 -14.46 -33.07 52.99
N LEU A 4 -15.06 -32.16 52.22
CA LEU A 4 -14.94 -30.70 52.28
C LEU A 4 -13.55 -30.06 52.03
N ALA A 5 -13.32 -29.62 50.79
CA ALA A 5 -12.41 -28.52 50.48
C ALA A 5 -13.22 -27.24 50.19
N SER A 6 -12.87 -26.20 50.96
CA SER A 6 -13.48 -24.88 51.02
C SER A 6 -13.55 -24.16 49.66
N GLN A 7 -14.76 -23.82 49.22
CA GLN A 7 -15.01 -22.70 48.30
C GLN A 7 -14.67 -21.40 49.02
N LYS A 8 -13.58 -20.73 48.62
CA LYS A 8 -13.43 -19.29 48.87
C LYS A 8 -14.00 -18.56 47.66
N SER A 9 -15.18 -17.98 47.83
CA SER A 9 -15.69 -16.96 46.92
C SER A 9 -14.78 -15.73 47.00
N MET A 10 -14.24 -15.31 45.87
CA MET A 10 -13.78 -13.94 45.72
C MET A 10 -15.00 -13.09 45.43
N VAL A 11 -15.38 -12.29 46.42
CA VAL A 11 -16.38 -11.23 46.32
C VAL A 11 -15.83 -10.21 45.32
N GLN A 12 -16.42 -10.16 44.12
CA GLN A 12 -16.21 -9.09 43.15
C GLN A 12 -16.90 -7.81 43.68
N GLY A 13 -16.10 -6.85 44.15
CA GLY A 13 -16.50 -5.44 44.14
C GLY A 13 -16.50 -4.91 42.69
N PRO A 14 -17.10 -3.74 42.42
CA PRO A 14 -17.32 -3.26 41.07
C PRO A 14 -16.01 -2.75 40.46
N ASN A 15 -15.22 -3.67 39.88
CA ASN A 15 -14.03 -3.34 39.10
C ASN A 15 -14.45 -2.83 37.72
N ARG A 16 -14.49 -1.51 37.59
CA ARG A 16 -14.79 -0.79 36.35
C ARG A 16 -13.59 -0.69 35.38
N SER A 17 -12.64 -1.64 35.43
CA SER A 17 -11.32 -1.50 34.78
C SER A 17 -10.91 -2.63 33.82
N LEU A 18 -11.83 -3.49 33.36
CA LEU A 18 -11.50 -4.65 32.50
C LEU A 18 -12.18 -4.66 31.13
N GLY A 19 -12.78 -3.53 30.74
CA GLY A 19 -13.62 -3.46 29.55
C GLY A 19 -13.16 -2.53 28.44
N LEU A 20 -12.43 -1.44 28.72
CA LEU A 20 -12.39 -0.29 27.80
C LEU A 20 -11.83 -0.63 26.40
N CYS A 21 -10.61 -1.18 26.32
CA CYS A 21 -10.02 -1.70 25.09
C CYS A 21 -9.79 -3.23 25.18
N GLY A 22 -9.98 -3.91 24.05
CA GLY A 22 -9.86 -5.35 23.88
C GLY A 22 -8.57 -5.82 23.18
N THR A 23 -7.63 -4.91 22.92
CA THR A 23 -6.44 -5.19 22.11
C THR A 23 -5.51 -6.20 22.77
N ASP A 24 -5.29 -6.10 24.08
CA ASP A 24 -4.41 -7.03 24.81
C ASP A 24 -5.00 -8.43 24.89
N GLN A 25 -6.32 -8.52 25.05
CA GLN A 25 -7.06 -9.76 25.03
C GLN A 25 -6.93 -10.43 23.65
N LEU A 26 -7.07 -9.67 22.56
CA LEU A 26 -6.84 -10.18 21.21
C LEU A 26 -5.38 -10.62 21.01
N ASN A 27 -4.42 -9.81 21.46
CA ASN A 27 -2.99 -10.14 21.38
C ASN A 27 -2.67 -11.42 22.17
N GLY A 28 -3.20 -11.57 23.38
CA GLY A 28 -3.05 -12.75 24.23
C GLY A 28 -3.69 -14.00 23.60
N GLU A 29 -4.89 -13.87 23.03
CA GLU A 29 -5.52 -14.95 22.26
C GLU A 29 -4.69 -15.40 21.08
N LEU A 30 -4.18 -14.46 20.26
CA LEU A 30 -3.36 -14.79 19.10
C LEU A 30 -2.03 -15.41 19.53
N LEU A 31 -1.41 -14.94 20.61
CA LEU A 31 -0.22 -15.58 21.20
C LEU A 31 -0.49 -17.02 21.68
N ALA A 32 -1.71 -17.33 22.08
CA ALA A 32 -2.10 -18.67 22.54
C ALA A 32 -2.58 -19.60 21.42
N THR A 33 -3.19 -19.05 20.36
CA THR A 33 -3.92 -19.84 19.36
C THR A 33 -3.27 -19.86 17.98
N ASP A 34 -2.42 -18.89 17.65
CA ASP A 34 -1.70 -18.81 16.38
C ASP A 34 -0.21 -19.13 16.60
N PRO A 35 0.27 -20.32 16.16
CA PRO A 35 1.64 -20.77 16.42
C PRO A 35 2.75 -19.84 15.90
N GLY A 36 2.47 -19.04 14.86
CA GLY A 36 3.46 -18.13 14.27
C GLY A 36 3.37 -16.70 14.79
N TYR A 37 2.30 -16.34 15.52
CA TYR A 37 2.04 -14.95 15.90
C TYR A 37 3.13 -14.37 16.81
N ARG A 38 3.64 -15.16 17.76
CA ARG A 38 4.74 -14.75 18.62
C ARG A 38 5.99 -14.36 17.83
N ALA A 39 6.38 -15.18 16.86
CA ALA A 39 7.54 -14.93 16.01
C ALA A 39 7.32 -13.68 15.14
N ARG A 40 6.13 -13.51 14.58
CA ARG A 40 5.77 -12.32 13.79
C ARG A 40 5.78 -11.04 14.64
N ARG A 41 5.20 -11.04 15.84
CA ARG A 41 5.28 -9.89 16.78
C ARG A 41 6.72 -9.56 17.15
N GLN A 42 7.55 -10.56 17.45
CA GLN A 42 8.97 -10.35 17.74
C GLN A 42 9.73 -9.74 16.55
N ALA A 43 9.42 -10.18 15.32
CA ALA A 43 9.98 -9.62 14.10
C ALA A 43 9.55 -8.15 13.92
N VAL A 44 8.26 -7.83 14.11
CA VAL A 44 7.74 -6.45 14.06
C VAL A 44 8.46 -5.55 15.05
N GLU A 45 8.63 -5.96 16.31
CA GLU A 45 9.36 -5.17 17.30
C GLU A 45 10.85 -5.00 16.95
N SER A 46 11.49 -6.06 16.46
CA SER A 46 12.91 -6.03 16.07
C SER A 46 13.14 -5.07 14.90
N PHE A 47 12.32 -5.17 13.84
CA PHE A 47 12.42 -4.29 12.68
C PHE A 47 12.02 -2.85 13.01
N SER A 48 11.02 -2.65 13.88
CA SER A 48 10.65 -1.31 14.34
C SER A 48 11.80 -0.63 15.07
N ARG A 49 12.45 -1.35 16.00
CA ARG A 49 13.64 -0.84 16.70
C ARG A 49 14.78 -0.47 15.75
N LEU A 50 15.02 -1.29 14.72
CA LEU A 50 16.04 -0.97 13.71
C LEU A 50 15.68 0.29 12.91
N ALA A 51 14.41 0.41 12.51
CA ALA A 51 13.92 1.56 11.75
C ALA A 51 13.94 2.88 12.55
N ILE A 52 13.65 2.84 13.85
CA ILE A 52 13.74 4.03 14.74
C ILE A 52 15.18 4.55 14.82
N ASN A 53 16.17 3.66 14.83
CA ASN A 53 17.59 4.03 14.88
C ASN A 53 18.20 4.36 13.50
N ALA A 54 17.44 4.18 12.42
CA ALA A 54 17.85 4.56 11.08
C ALA A 54 17.47 6.03 10.81
N PRO A 55 18.15 6.73 9.89
CA PRO A 55 17.72 8.06 9.44
C PRO A 55 16.26 7.99 8.98
N SER A 56 15.38 8.80 9.59
CA SER A 56 13.94 8.76 9.29
C SER A 56 13.71 8.99 7.79
N SER A 57 13.15 7.99 7.12
CA SER A 57 12.94 7.98 5.67
C SER A 57 11.68 8.73 5.24
N ARG A 58 10.72 8.94 6.15
CA ARG A 58 9.43 9.56 5.82
C ARG A 58 9.50 11.09 5.93
N THR A 59 9.65 11.75 4.78
CA THR A 59 9.69 13.22 4.69
C THR A 59 8.37 13.87 4.28
N GLY A 60 7.29 13.09 4.10
CA GLY A 60 5.98 13.56 3.63
C GLY A 60 4.80 12.98 4.42
N THR A 61 3.61 13.56 4.24
CA THR A 61 2.38 13.10 4.89
C THR A 61 1.97 11.72 4.37
N ALA A 62 1.79 10.76 5.29
CA ALA A 62 1.27 9.45 4.94
C ALA A 62 -0.24 9.55 4.66
N HIS A 63 -0.71 9.04 3.52
CA HIS A 63 -2.12 9.08 3.15
C HIS A 63 -2.71 7.68 3.28
N ILE A 64 -3.59 7.47 4.26
CA ILE A 64 -4.18 6.17 4.56
C ILE A 64 -5.65 6.16 4.14
N ALA A 65 -5.97 5.29 3.17
CA ALA A 65 -7.35 5.05 2.76
C ALA A 65 -8.08 4.23 3.83
N VAL A 66 -9.29 4.66 4.18
CA VAL A 66 -10.12 4.08 5.24
C VAL A 66 -11.41 3.54 4.66
N VAL A 67 -11.79 2.32 5.05
CA VAL A 67 -13.14 1.79 4.83
C VAL A 67 -13.83 1.58 6.16
N VAL A 68 -15.05 2.12 6.29
CA VAL A 68 -15.88 2.01 7.50
C VAL A 68 -16.99 1.00 7.26
N HIS A 69 -16.95 -0.12 7.97
CA HIS A 69 -17.96 -1.18 7.94
C HIS A 69 -18.93 -0.98 9.09
N VAL A 70 -20.10 -0.38 8.82
CA VAL A 70 -21.18 -0.20 9.80
C VAL A 70 -22.02 -1.48 9.85
N ILE A 71 -21.84 -2.27 10.90
CA ILE A 71 -22.59 -3.50 11.15
C ILE A 71 -23.69 -3.21 12.17
N TYR A 72 -24.96 -3.26 11.74
CA TYR A 72 -26.08 -2.77 12.54
C TYR A 72 -27.21 -3.80 12.63
N ASN A 73 -27.78 -3.97 13.82
CA ASN A 73 -28.99 -4.74 14.07
C ASN A 73 -30.23 -3.84 14.11
N THR A 74 -30.11 -2.68 14.76
CA THR A 74 -31.16 -1.66 14.86
C THR A 74 -30.85 -0.41 14.02
N GLU A 75 -31.85 0.44 13.76
CA GLU A 75 -31.62 1.71 13.04
C GLU A 75 -30.80 2.72 13.85
N GLU A 76 -30.77 2.60 15.18
CA GLU A 76 -29.90 3.44 16.03
C GLU A 76 -28.42 3.10 15.82
N GLU A 77 -28.07 1.81 15.72
CA GLU A 77 -26.70 1.36 15.44
C GLU A 77 -26.22 1.74 14.03
N LYS A 78 -27.14 2.06 13.12
CA LYS A 78 -26.85 2.45 11.73
C LYS A 78 -26.39 3.91 11.65
N ILE A 79 -25.22 4.20 12.24
CA ILE A 79 -24.63 5.53 12.24
C ILE A 79 -24.48 6.07 10.82
N GLN A 80 -24.79 7.36 10.64
CA GLN A 80 -24.85 7.97 9.31
C GLN A 80 -23.52 8.66 8.96
N LYS A 81 -23.32 8.89 7.66
CA LYS A 81 -22.11 9.49 7.10
C LYS A 81 -21.62 10.76 7.85
N PRO A 82 -22.46 11.70 8.31
CA PRO A 82 -21.97 12.86 9.06
C PRO A 82 -21.17 12.50 10.33
N GLN A 83 -21.62 11.50 11.09
CA GLN A 83 -20.89 11.04 12.29
C GLN A 83 -19.59 10.31 11.91
N ILE A 84 -19.59 9.62 10.76
CA ILE A 84 -18.38 8.98 10.21
C ILE A 84 -17.37 10.03 9.75
N ASP A 85 -17.82 11.07 9.05
CA ASP A 85 -16.99 12.18 8.60
C ASP A 85 -16.35 12.91 9.80
N GLU A 86 -17.09 13.09 10.91
CA GLU A 86 -16.55 13.62 12.16
C GLU A 86 -15.46 12.74 12.75
N GLN A 87 -15.60 11.40 12.72
CA GLN A 87 -14.51 10.52 13.17
C GLN A 87 -13.27 10.65 12.30
N ILE A 88 -13.43 10.74 10.98
CA ILE A 88 -12.30 10.95 10.06
C ILE A 88 -11.67 12.32 10.32
N ARG A 89 -12.45 13.38 10.59
CA ARG A 89 -11.92 14.70 10.99
C ARG A 89 -11.07 14.58 12.27
N VAL A 90 -11.60 13.94 13.31
CA VAL A 90 -10.90 13.71 14.59
C VAL A 90 -9.57 12.98 14.39
N LEU A 91 -9.56 11.86 13.66
CA LEU A 91 -8.32 11.13 13.37
C LEU A 91 -7.30 12.05 12.67
N ASN A 92 -7.75 12.89 11.75
CA ASN A 92 -6.85 13.81 11.07
C ASN A 92 -6.30 14.92 11.96
N GLU A 93 -7.05 15.41 12.94
CA GLU A 93 -6.56 16.39 13.91
C GLU A 93 -5.54 15.78 14.86
N ASP A 94 -5.85 14.60 15.41
CA ASP A 94 -4.99 13.91 16.39
C ASP A 94 -3.68 13.44 15.75
N TYR A 95 -3.75 12.87 14.54
CA TYR A 95 -2.56 12.38 13.83
C TYR A 95 -1.82 13.44 13.01
N SER A 96 -2.25 14.70 13.08
CA SER A 96 -1.46 15.86 12.63
C SER A 96 -1.04 16.77 13.78
N ALA A 97 -1.37 16.41 15.04
CA ALA A 97 -1.20 17.23 16.23
C ALA A 97 -1.81 18.65 16.10
N GLN A 98 -2.94 18.76 15.39
CA GLN A 98 -3.66 20.02 15.15
C GLN A 98 -4.93 20.17 16.01
N ASN A 99 -5.20 19.21 16.90
CA ASN A 99 -6.30 19.26 17.85
C ASN A 99 -6.13 20.45 18.83
N THR A 100 -7.21 21.21 19.01
CA THR A 100 -7.17 22.49 19.76
C THR A 100 -7.17 22.33 21.29
N ASP A 101 -7.55 21.15 21.77
CA ASP A 101 -7.62 20.78 23.18
C ASP A 101 -6.24 20.49 23.80
N GLN A 102 -5.15 20.45 23.02
CA GLN A 102 -3.77 20.43 23.56
C GLN A 102 -3.45 21.61 24.49
N THR A 103 -4.25 22.68 24.44
CA THR A 103 -4.15 23.82 25.36
C THR A 103 -4.27 23.44 26.84
N GLN A 104 -4.87 22.28 27.15
CA GLN A 104 -4.97 21.77 28.52
C GLN A 104 -3.71 21.04 29.02
N LEU A 105 -2.73 20.80 28.16
CA LEU A 105 -1.48 20.13 28.55
C LEU A 105 -0.68 20.98 29.53
N PRO A 106 -0.23 20.41 30.67
CA PRO A 106 0.78 21.03 31.51
C PRO A 106 2.03 21.40 30.71
N ASP A 107 2.65 22.54 31.04
CA ASP A 107 3.79 23.07 30.29
C ASP A 107 4.95 22.09 30.17
N VAL A 108 5.14 21.21 31.17
CA VAL A 108 6.20 20.20 31.18
C VAL A 108 6.04 19.13 30.10
N PHE A 109 4.81 18.84 29.66
CA PHE A 109 4.54 17.83 28.63
C PHE A 109 4.44 18.40 27.22
N LYS A 110 4.27 19.72 27.05
CA LYS A 110 4.21 20.36 25.72
C LYS A 110 5.43 20.04 24.83
N PRO A 111 6.69 19.99 25.34
CA PRO A 111 7.84 19.63 24.53
C PRO A 111 7.84 18.18 24.02
N LEU A 112 7.04 17.29 24.62
CA LEU A 112 6.95 15.87 24.25
C LEU A 112 6.01 15.62 23.07
N VAL A 113 5.13 16.57 22.73
CA VAL A 113 4.13 16.40 21.67
C VAL A 113 4.82 16.07 20.34
N GLY A 114 4.42 14.94 19.77
CA GLY A 114 4.82 14.46 18.46
C GLY A 114 3.72 14.69 17.42
N ASN A 115 4.13 14.98 16.19
CA ASN A 115 3.22 15.04 15.04
C ASN A 115 3.40 13.78 14.17
N PRO A 116 2.43 12.83 14.19
CA PRO A 116 2.49 11.66 13.32
C PRO A 116 2.44 11.99 11.82
N ASN A 117 1.99 13.17 11.41
CA ASN A 117 1.87 13.63 10.02
C ASN A 117 1.20 12.58 9.11
N ILE A 118 0.02 12.09 9.52
CA ILE A 118 -0.82 11.14 8.78
C ILE A 118 -2.14 11.82 8.40
N ARG A 119 -2.59 11.58 7.17
CA ARG A 119 -3.90 11.98 6.64
C ARG A 119 -4.74 10.74 6.34
N PHE A 120 -5.87 10.61 7.02
CA PHE A 120 -6.90 9.61 6.76
C PHE A 120 -7.98 10.16 5.83
N PHE A 121 -8.46 9.33 4.90
CA PHE A 121 -9.57 9.67 4.02
C PHE A 121 -10.43 8.43 3.74
N LEU A 122 -11.74 8.62 3.59
CA LEU A 122 -12.62 7.53 3.15
C LEU A 122 -12.22 7.08 1.75
N ALA A 123 -12.09 5.77 1.56
CA ALA A 123 -11.75 5.18 0.27
C ALA A 123 -12.78 5.58 -0.79
N THR A 124 -12.30 5.97 -1.97
CA THR A 124 -13.13 6.35 -3.12
C THR A 124 -13.27 5.23 -4.16
N ARG A 125 -12.48 4.15 -4.02
CA ARG A 125 -12.60 2.91 -4.78
C ARG A 125 -12.64 1.69 -3.85
N ASP A 126 -13.43 0.69 -4.23
CA ASP A 126 -13.51 -0.60 -3.53
C ASP A 126 -12.37 -1.54 -3.99
N PRO A 127 -12.21 -2.74 -3.39
CA PRO A 127 -11.15 -3.67 -3.78
C PRO A 127 -11.24 -4.20 -5.21
N GLN A 128 -12.38 -4.00 -5.89
CA GLN A 128 -12.63 -4.36 -7.28
C GLN A 128 -12.46 -3.14 -8.23
N GLY A 129 -12.05 -1.98 -7.70
CA GLY A 129 -11.81 -0.75 -8.46
C GLY A 129 -13.07 0.11 -8.69
N ASN A 130 -14.25 -0.32 -8.22
CA ASN A 130 -15.49 0.42 -8.43
C ASN A 130 -15.56 1.66 -7.52
N PRO A 131 -16.19 2.76 -7.96
CA PRO A 131 -16.45 3.91 -7.10
C PRO A 131 -17.22 3.53 -5.83
N THR A 132 -16.82 4.08 -4.70
CA THR A 132 -17.45 3.83 -3.39
C THR A 132 -17.42 5.09 -2.53
N THR A 133 -18.28 5.11 -1.51
CA THR A 133 -18.26 6.14 -0.47
C THR A 133 -17.25 5.84 0.64
N GLY A 134 -16.60 4.68 0.59
CA GLY A 134 -15.73 4.17 1.65
C GLY A 134 -16.51 3.67 2.87
N ILE A 135 -17.84 3.51 2.74
CA ILE A 135 -18.72 3.08 3.82
C ILE A 135 -19.52 1.87 3.36
N VAL A 136 -19.40 0.77 4.11
CA VAL A 136 -20.17 -0.46 3.91
C VAL A 136 -21.21 -0.56 5.01
N TYR A 137 -22.49 -0.57 4.64
CA TYR A 137 -23.58 -0.82 5.57
C TYR A 137 -23.99 -2.30 5.49
N LYS A 138 -23.90 -3.00 6.61
CA LYS A 138 -24.27 -4.41 6.73
C LYS A 138 -25.28 -4.59 7.85
N GLN A 139 -26.52 -4.90 7.48
CA GLN A 139 -27.50 -5.33 8.48
C GLN A 139 -27.14 -6.73 9.00
N THR A 140 -27.28 -6.95 10.30
CA THR A 140 -27.00 -8.23 10.95
C THR A 140 -28.17 -8.71 11.79
N THR A 141 -28.24 -10.02 12.01
CA THR A 141 -29.18 -10.64 12.96
C THR A 141 -28.58 -10.81 14.36
N ALA A 142 -27.28 -10.59 14.52
CA ALA A 142 -26.65 -10.59 15.83
C ALA A 142 -27.09 -9.35 16.61
N GLN A 143 -27.52 -9.53 17.87
CA GLN A 143 -27.92 -8.41 18.73
C GLN A 143 -26.72 -7.54 19.14
N SER A 144 -25.56 -8.17 19.35
CA SER A 144 -24.31 -7.51 19.66
C SER A 144 -23.13 -8.47 19.47
N PHE A 145 -21.91 -7.94 19.55
CA PHE A 145 -20.66 -8.68 19.48
C PHE A 145 -19.81 -8.47 20.75
N PRO A 146 -20.31 -8.87 21.93
CA PRO A 146 -19.61 -8.62 23.19
C PRO A 146 -18.36 -9.48 23.32
N MET A 147 -17.45 -9.03 24.19
CA MET A 147 -16.38 -9.87 24.70
C MET A 147 -16.98 -11.05 25.48
N GLY A 148 -16.43 -12.25 25.27
CA GLY A 148 -16.85 -13.47 25.96
C GLY A 148 -16.51 -13.42 27.45
N ALA A 149 -17.21 -14.22 28.26
CA ALA A 149 -17.02 -14.26 29.71
C ALA A 149 -15.60 -14.66 30.17
N ASN A 150 -14.83 -15.31 29.28
CA ASN A 150 -13.43 -15.66 29.49
C ASN A 150 -12.44 -14.60 28.94
N GLY A 151 -12.93 -13.42 28.58
CA GLY A 151 -12.13 -12.37 27.94
C GLY A 151 -11.95 -12.53 26.43
N SER A 152 -12.60 -13.52 25.80
CA SER A 152 -12.39 -13.74 24.36
C SER A 152 -13.04 -12.67 23.47
N ILE A 153 -12.29 -12.15 22.50
CA ILE A 153 -12.70 -11.13 21.54
C ILE A 153 -13.53 -11.75 20.43
N ASN A 154 -14.78 -11.29 20.34
CA ASN A 154 -15.66 -11.67 19.26
C ASN A 154 -15.23 -10.97 17.95
N ARG A 155 -14.92 -11.77 16.92
CA ARG A 155 -14.49 -11.28 15.60
C ARG A 155 -15.51 -11.55 14.49
N LYS A 156 -16.71 -12.03 14.83
CA LYS A 156 -17.72 -12.42 13.83
C LYS A 156 -18.23 -11.24 13.00
N MET A 157 -18.11 -10.00 13.48
CA MET A 157 -18.42 -8.79 12.72
C MET A 157 -17.47 -8.58 11.51
N LYS A 158 -16.29 -9.22 11.51
CA LYS A 158 -15.31 -9.15 10.42
C LYS A 158 -15.54 -10.19 9.33
N SER A 159 -16.66 -10.92 9.36
CA SER A 159 -16.92 -12.04 8.45
C SER A 159 -18.41 -12.24 8.17
N GLU A 160 -18.73 -12.69 6.97
CA GLU A 160 -20.06 -13.19 6.62
C GLU A 160 -20.42 -14.46 7.44
N PRO A 161 -21.70 -14.72 7.77
CA PRO A 161 -22.88 -13.93 7.38
C PRO A 161 -23.22 -12.77 8.34
N LEU A 162 -22.60 -12.72 9.52
CA LEU A 162 -23.01 -11.80 10.60
C LEU A 162 -22.41 -10.40 10.48
N GLY A 163 -21.36 -10.22 9.68
CA GLY A 163 -20.67 -8.95 9.53
C GLY A 163 -20.20 -8.73 8.10
N SER A 164 -19.19 -7.87 7.97
CA SER A 164 -18.60 -7.50 6.68
C SER A 164 -17.15 -7.97 6.64
N LYS A 165 -16.79 -8.71 5.58
CA LYS A 165 -15.40 -9.09 5.35
C LYS A 165 -14.56 -7.83 5.09
N GLY A 166 -13.43 -7.71 5.79
CA GLY A 166 -12.51 -6.60 5.61
C GLY A 166 -11.96 -6.53 4.18
N TRP A 167 -11.73 -5.32 3.71
CA TRP A 167 -10.92 -5.08 2.52
C TRP A 167 -9.47 -5.41 2.83
N ARG A 168 -8.63 -5.62 1.81
CA ARG A 168 -7.25 -6.04 2.07
C ARG A 168 -6.48 -4.95 2.83
N ALA A 169 -5.96 -5.29 4.00
CA ALA A 169 -5.31 -4.37 4.92
C ALA A 169 -3.91 -3.90 4.50
N ASP A 170 -3.39 -4.43 3.40
CA ASP A 170 -2.21 -3.88 2.72
C ASP A 170 -2.52 -2.59 1.95
N ARG A 171 -3.80 -2.29 1.68
CA ARG A 171 -4.26 -1.10 0.94
C ARG A 171 -5.21 -0.19 1.74
N TYR A 172 -5.90 -0.73 2.74
CA TYR A 172 -6.93 -0.01 3.48
C TYR A 172 -6.79 -0.21 4.99
N LEU A 173 -7.01 0.84 5.77
CA LEU A 173 -7.42 0.69 7.16
C LEU A 173 -8.89 0.29 7.20
N ASN A 174 -9.18 -0.91 7.71
CA ASN A 174 -10.55 -1.33 8.01
C ASN A 174 -10.97 -0.83 9.40
N LEU A 175 -12.06 -0.07 9.45
CA LEU A 175 -12.76 0.30 10.68
C LEU A 175 -14.13 -0.37 10.71
N TRP A 176 -14.34 -1.32 11.61
CA TRP A 176 -15.68 -1.87 11.85
C TRP A 176 -16.36 -1.11 12.98
N VAL A 177 -17.63 -0.77 12.79
CA VAL A 177 -18.47 -0.11 13.79
C VAL A 177 -19.70 -0.96 14.05
N CYS A 178 -19.90 -1.39 15.29
CA CYS A 178 -21.00 -2.27 15.68
C CYS A 178 -21.32 -2.16 17.17
N ASP A 179 -22.38 -2.83 17.66
CA ASP A 179 -22.59 -2.95 19.11
C ASP A 179 -21.63 -3.99 19.71
N LEU A 180 -20.70 -3.56 20.56
CA LEU A 180 -19.76 -4.43 21.29
C LEU A 180 -20.23 -4.75 22.73
N GLY A 181 -21.49 -4.44 23.05
CA GLY A 181 -22.03 -4.52 24.41
C GLY A 181 -21.57 -3.37 25.30
N ASP A 182 -21.80 -3.50 26.61
CA ASP A 182 -21.64 -2.39 27.56
C ASP A 182 -20.21 -2.22 28.09
N SER A 183 -19.39 -3.26 27.99
CA SER A 183 -18.05 -3.24 28.58
C SER A 183 -16.98 -2.73 27.63
N LEU A 184 -17.11 -2.96 26.33
CA LEU A 184 -16.05 -2.77 25.33
C LEU A 184 -16.27 -1.54 24.45
N LEU A 185 -15.29 -0.61 24.44
CA LEU A 185 -15.32 0.52 23.52
C LEU A 185 -14.72 0.18 22.16
N GLY A 186 -13.63 -0.57 22.14
CA GLY A 186 -12.97 -0.92 20.89
C GLY A 186 -11.86 -1.95 21.08
N TYR A 187 -11.31 -2.40 19.96
CA TYR A 187 -10.08 -3.16 19.93
C TYR A 187 -9.41 -3.05 18.55
N ALA A 188 -8.11 -3.30 18.51
CA ALA A 188 -7.30 -3.28 17.30
C ALA A 188 -6.52 -4.58 17.13
N SER A 189 -6.13 -4.86 15.88
CA SER A 189 -5.05 -5.79 15.59
C SER A 189 -3.70 -5.07 15.61
N PHE A 190 -2.77 -5.51 16.46
CA PHE A 190 -1.36 -5.15 16.30
C PHE A 190 -0.82 -5.63 14.94
N PRO A 191 0.21 -4.97 14.36
CA PRO A 191 0.91 -5.52 13.20
C PRO A 191 1.52 -6.88 13.58
N ALA A 192 1.12 -7.91 12.82
CA ALA A 192 1.52 -9.34 12.87
C ALA A 192 0.35 -10.28 12.51
N THR A 193 -0.87 -9.75 12.37
CA THR A 193 -2.04 -10.51 11.89
C THR A 193 -1.85 -10.92 10.43
N GLU A 194 -1.84 -12.23 10.14
CA GLU A 194 -1.65 -12.74 8.78
C GLU A 194 -2.86 -12.48 7.88
N SER A 195 -4.06 -12.55 8.45
CA SER A 195 -5.28 -12.34 7.67
C SER A 195 -5.46 -10.85 7.36
N LEU A 196 -5.09 -10.47 6.14
CA LEU A 196 -5.29 -9.12 5.60
C LEU A 196 -6.75 -8.64 5.64
N THR A 197 -7.72 -9.53 5.81
CA THR A 197 -9.15 -9.17 5.87
C THR A 197 -9.72 -9.17 7.29
N GLN A 198 -8.88 -9.47 8.29
CA GLN A 198 -9.20 -9.40 9.72
C GLN A 198 -8.38 -8.31 10.43
N ASP A 199 -7.30 -7.83 9.82
CA ASP A 199 -6.51 -6.70 10.33
C ASP A 199 -7.28 -5.37 10.21
N GLY A 200 -7.17 -4.56 11.27
CA GLY A 200 -7.84 -3.28 11.41
C GLY A 200 -8.39 -3.06 12.82
N VAL A 201 -9.34 -2.16 12.93
CA VAL A 201 -9.84 -1.61 14.20
C VAL A 201 -11.35 -1.81 14.29
N VAL A 202 -11.86 -2.14 15.47
CA VAL A 202 -13.30 -2.26 15.73
C VAL A 202 -13.68 -1.30 16.86
N ILE A 203 -14.75 -0.53 16.66
CA ILE A 203 -15.24 0.47 17.62
C ILE A 203 -16.73 0.23 17.88
N ASN A 204 -17.14 0.41 19.13
CA ASN A 204 -18.54 0.40 19.51
C ASN A 204 -19.24 1.64 18.94
N TYR A 205 -20.40 1.48 18.29
CA TYR A 205 -21.11 2.60 17.65
C TYR A 205 -21.46 3.75 18.62
N ARG A 206 -21.57 3.47 19.93
CA ARG A 206 -21.83 4.46 20.98
C ARG A 206 -20.62 5.36 21.29
N TYR A 207 -19.44 5.06 20.75
CA TYR A 207 -18.18 5.78 21.02
C TYR A 207 -17.38 6.08 19.75
N PHE A 208 -18.07 6.14 18.60
CA PHE A 208 -17.48 6.45 17.30
C PHE A 208 -17.92 7.82 16.81
N GLY A 209 -16.96 8.65 16.41
CA GLY A 209 -17.20 10.01 15.91
C GLY A 209 -17.64 10.99 17.00
N VAL A 210 -18.15 12.13 16.55
CA VAL A 210 -18.63 13.23 17.41
C VAL A 210 -20.10 13.51 17.09
N GLY A 211 -20.91 13.68 18.13
CA GLY A 211 -22.36 13.83 17.99
C GLY A 211 -23.05 12.53 17.58
N GLY A 212 -24.27 12.63 17.07
CA GLY A 212 -25.07 11.47 16.69
C GLY A 212 -25.28 10.51 17.87
N THR A 213 -24.85 9.26 17.73
CA THR A 213 -24.95 8.22 18.77
C THR A 213 -23.78 8.22 19.76
N ALA A 214 -22.77 9.07 19.59
CA ALA A 214 -21.61 9.10 20.47
C ALA A 214 -22.01 9.56 21.89
N THR A 215 -21.60 8.81 22.92
CA THR A 215 -22.06 8.98 24.30
C THR A 215 -20.93 9.33 25.26
N LYS A 216 -21.23 10.22 26.22
CA LYS A 216 -20.26 10.64 27.23
C LYS A 216 -19.87 9.47 28.15
N PRO A 217 -18.61 9.42 28.63
CA PRO A 217 -17.55 10.41 28.41
C PRO A 217 -16.78 10.25 27.09
N PHE A 218 -16.93 9.13 26.38
CA PHE A 218 -16.17 8.79 25.17
C PHE A 218 -16.89 9.19 23.87
N HIS A 219 -17.03 10.50 23.67
CA HIS A 219 -17.88 11.11 22.63
C HIS A 219 -17.16 12.10 21.72
N LEU A 220 -15.84 12.20 21.84
CA LEU A 220 -14.99 13.10 21.06
C LEU A 220 -14.12 12.32 20.05
N GLY A 221 -14.38 11.02 19.89
CA GLY A 221 -13.74 10.17 18.89
C GLY A 221 -12.35 9.66 19.28
N ARG A 222 -11.92 9.79 20.56
CA ARG A 222 -10.58 9.36 20.99
C ARG A 222 -10.45 7.85 21.10
N THR A 223 -11.54 7.12 21.26
CA THR A 223 -11.55 5.65 21.14
C THR A 223 -10.90 5.21 19.83
N ALA A 224 -11.27 5.80 18.69
CA ALA A 224 -10.66 5.42 17.42
C ALA A 224 -9.18 5.87 17.33
N SER A 225 -8.83 7.03 17.88
CA SER A 225 -7.43 7.49 17.93
C SER A 225 -6.55 6.54 18.75
N HIS A 226 -7.07 6.03 19.86
CA HIS A 226 -6.43 5.02 20.70
C HIS A 226 -6.23 3.70 19.94
N GLU A 227 -7.30 3.14 19.37
CA GLU A 227 -7.21 1.86 18.66
C GLU A 227 -6.37 1.93 17.38
N VAL A 228 -6.39 3.05 16.64
CA VAL A 228 -5.49 3.24 15.50
C VAL A 228 -4.03 3.36 15.97
N GLY A 229 -3.80 3.83 17.19
CA GLY A 229 -2.48 3.81 17.84
C GLY A 229 -1.95 2.39 18.01
N HIS A 230 -2.77 1.49 18.53
CA HIS A 230 -2.44 0.05 18.59
C HIS A 230 -2.21 -0.57 17.22
N TRP A 231 -3.06 -0.24 16.25
CA TRP A 231 -2.88 -0.70 14.87
C TRP A 231 -1.55 -0.20 14.28
N LEU A 232 -1.06 0.97 14.68
CA LEU A 232 0.27 1.53 14.38
C LEU A 232 1.37 1.14 15.38
N ASN A 233 1.18 0.02 16.09
CA ASN A 233 2.17 -0.61 16.98
C ASN A 233 2.49 0.13 18.29
N LEU A 234 1.61 1.00 18.76
CA LEU A 234 1.70 1.58 20.11
C LEU A 234 1.07 0.65 21.15
N ARG A 235 1.69 0.56 22.32
CA ARG A 235 1.16 -0.15 23.47
C ARG A 235 0.47 0.83 24.41
N HIS A 236 -0.29 0.30 25.36
CA HIS A 236 -0.74 1.11 26.48
C HIS A 236 0.46 1.66 27.25
N ILE A 237 0.35 2.92 27.70
CA ILE A 237 1.45 3.66 28.34
C ILE A 237 1.96 3.00 29.64
N TRP A 238 1.11 2.25 30.35
CA TRP A 238 1.52 1.50 31.56
C TRP A 238 2.14 0.12 31.25
N GLY A 239 2.35 -0.21 29.97
CA GLY A 239 3.03 -1.44 29.55
C GLY A 239 2.23 -2.73 29.72
N ASP A 240 0.94 -2.66 30.04
CA ASP A 240 0.07 -3.84 30.23
C ASP A 240 0.52 -4.78 31.36
N ASP A 241 1.24 -4.22 32.34
CA ASP A 241 1.63 -4.96 33.54
C ASP A 241 0.38 -5.39 34.31
N GLN A 242 0.32 -6.69 34.62
CA GLN A 242 -0.77 -7.33 35.34
C GLN A 242 -0.23 -8.34 36.36
N ASP A 243 0.98 -8.12 36.90
CA ASP A 243 1.57 -9.05 37.87
C ASP A 243 0.63 -9.23 39.08
N PRO A 244 -0.02 -10.41 39.22
CA PRO A 244 -1.02 -10.63 40.26
C PRO A 244 -0.38 -10.82 41.64
N SER A 245 0.96 -10.90 41.71
CA SER A 245 1.72 -11.09 42.94
C SER A 245 2.03 -9.79 43.67
N VAL A 246 1.90 -8.64 42.99
CA VAL A 246 2.14 -7.31 43.55
C VAL A 246 0.87 -6.44 43.49
N SER A 247 0.85 -5.38 44.30
CA SER A 247 -0.24 -4.41 44.25
C SER A 247 -0.23 -3.68 42.90
N PRO A 248 -1.40 -3.32 42.32
CA PRO A 248 -1.45 -2.54 41.08
C PRO A 248 -0.69 -1.22 41.09
N MET A 249 -0.39 -0.68 42.29
CA MET A 249 0.44 0.52 42.44
C MET A 249 1.95 0.25 42.23
N LEU A 250 2.34 -1.02 42.08
CA LEU A 250 3.72 -1.50 41.90
C LEU A 250 3.95 -2.20 40.56
N TRP A 251 2.98 -2.14 39.66
CA TRP A 251 3.03 -2.65 38.28
C TRP A 251 3.94 -1.78 37.40
N CYS A 252 5.23 -1.76 37.73
CA CYS A 252 6.21 -0.85 37.13
C CYS A 252 7.28 -1.58 36.31
N SER A 253 7.06 -2.86 35.99
CA SER A 253 8.11 -3.73 35.43
C SER A 253 8.03 -3.84 33.91
N GLU A 254 6.84 -3.71 33.33
CA GLU A 254 6.65 -3.71 31.88
C GLU A 254 6.85 -2.31 31.27
N SER A 255 6.90 -2.25 29.95
CA SER A 255 7.15 -1.01 29.21
C SER A 255 6.32 -0.97 27.93
N ASP A 256 5.87 0.23 27.56
CA ASP A 256 5.24 0.52 26.28
C ASP A 256 6.26 0.62 25.12
N LEU A 257 7.56 0.48 25.42
CA LEU A 257 8.70 0.57 24.53
C LEU A 257 8.91 1.96 23.92
N VAL A 258 8.56 3.01 24.65
CA VAL A 258 8.78 4.41 24.30
C VAL A 258 9.48 5.13 25.46
N ASP A 259 10.64 5.75 25.20
CA ASP A 259 11.45 6.34 26.29
C ASP A 259 10.88 7.66 26.84
N ASP A 260 10.09 8.40 26.03
CA ASP A 260 9.54 9.70 26.40
C ASP A 260 8.11 9.64 26.96
N THR A 261 7.58 8.44 27.18
CA THR A 261 6.40 8.19 28.02
C THR A 261 6.89 7.78 29.43
N PRO A 262 6.58 8.56 30.48
CA PRO A 262 7.00 8.20 31.84
C PRO A 262 6.44 6.84 32.25
N ASN A 263 7.28 5.99 32.87
CA ASN A 263 6.82 4.70 33.39
C ASN A 263 5.63 4.90 34.34
N GLN A 264 4.61 4.07 34.21
CA GLN A 264 3.31 4.24 34.85
C GLN A 264 2.77 2.91 35.35
N ALA A 265 2.21 2.88 36.56
CA ALA A 265 1.82 1.63 37.20
C ALA A 265 0.60 0.96 36.56
N GLY A 266 -0.36 1.75 36.10
CA GLY A 266 -1.59 1.19 35.53
C GLY A 266 -2.40 2.24 34.80
N PRO A 267 -3.53 1.85 34.19
CA PRO A 267 -4.37 2.78 33.47
C PRO A 267 -4.93 3.87 34.37
N ASN A 268 -5.05 5.06 33.81
CA ASN A 268 -5.87 6.12 34.36
C ASN A 268 -7.31 5.99 33.89
N SER A 269 -8.24 6.64 34.59
CA SER A 269 -9.66 6.67 34.19
C SER A 269 -10.31 7.97 34.62
N GLY A 270 -11.38 8.35 33.93
CA GLY A 270 -12.08 9.59 34.21
C GLY A 270 -11.21 10.80 33.90
N GLU A 271 -11.14 11.72 34.86
CA GLU A 271 -10.41 12.99 34.75
C GLU A 271 -9.36 13.08 35.86
N PRO A 272 -8.19 12.44 35.70
CA PRO A 272 -7.13 12.52 36.70
C PRO A 272 -6.67 13.97 36.90
N LYS A 273 -6.18 14.26 38.12
CA LYS A 273 -5.60 15.57 38.45
C LYS A 273 -4.09 15.53 38.30
N PHE A 274 -3.54 16.53 37.60
CA PHE A 274 -2.10 16.70 37.46
C PHE A 274 -1.47 17.30 38.72
N PRO A 275 -0.30 16.81 39.18
CA PRO A 275 0.36 15.57 38.77
C PRO A 275 -0.26 14.35 39.47
N LYS A 276 -0.20 13.19 38.82
CA LYS A 276 -0.48 11.88 39.45
C LYS A 276 0.79 11.04 39.35
N ILE A 277 1.42 10.76 40.49
CA ILE A 277 2.73 10.07 40.51
C ILE A 277 2.53 8.56 40.68
N SER A 278 3.26 7.78 39.89
CA SER A 278 3.42 6.33 40.04
C SER A 278 4.84 5.92 39.62
N CYS A 279 5.27 4.68 39.90
CA CYS A 279 6.56 4.15 39.41
C CYS A 279 7.81 5.04 39.56
N GLY A 280 7.84 5.95 40.54
CA GLY A 280 8.93 6.90 40.74
C GLY A 280 9.05 8.01 39.68
N ASN A 281 8.02 8.25 38.86
CA ASN A 281 8.01 9.23 37.76
C ASN A 281 7.76 10.70 38.20
N GLY A 282 8.02 11.02 39.48
CA GLY A 282 7.89 12.38 40.00
C GLY A 282 8.99 13.33 39.48
N PRO A 283 8.75 14.65 39.44
CA PRO A 283 7.59 15.33 40.01
C PRO A 283 6.36 15.42 39.09
N ASP A 284 6.52 15.16 37.79
CA ASP A 284 5.48 15.45 36.78
C ASP A 284 4.41 14.35 36.68
N GLY A 285 4.77 13.10 36.98
CA GLY A 285 3.81 12.01 37.08
C GLY A 285 3.50 11.29 35.77
N ASP A 286 2.45 10.48 35.84
CA ASP A 286 1.79 9.76 34.77
C ASP A 286 1.37 10.70 33.62
N LEU A 287 1.64 10.33 32.38
CA LEU A 287 1.23 11.08 31.20
C LEU A 287 -0.20 10.68 30.76
N PHE A 288 -1.16 10.88 31.65
CA PHE A 288 -2.57 10.48 31.45
C PHE A 288 -3.33 11.29 30.39
N TYR A 289 -2.66 12.28 29.77
CA TYR A 289 -3.12 13.03 28.59
C TYR A 289 -2.80 12.30 27.27
N ASN A 290 -2.05 11.20 27.32
CA ASN A 290 -1.69 10.42 26.15
C ASN A 290 -2.90 9.67 25.58
N TYR A 291 -3.03 9.59 24.25
CA TYR A 291 -4.11 8.81 23.63
C TYR A 291 -4.06 7.32 23.97
N MET A 292 -2.91 6.78 24.38
CA MET A 292 -2.74 5.38 24.77
C MET A 292 -3.02 5.11 26.26
N ASP A 293 -3.52 6.09 27.02
CA ASP A 293 -4.11 5.87 28.36
C ASP A 293 -5.65 5.65 28.25
N TYR A 294 -6.30 5.31 29.36
CA TYR A 294 -7.74 5.07 29.49
C TYR A 294 -8.52 6.22 30.14
N SER A 295 -7.91 7.40 30.25
CA SER A 295 -8.62 8.62 30.66
C SER A 295 -9.76 8.95 29.70
N ASP A 296 -10.72 9.76 30.15
CA ASP A 296 -11.84 10.19 29.32
C ASP A 296 -11.34 10.94 28.06
N ASP A 297 -12.09 10.84 26.96
CA ASP A 297 -11.77 11.47 25.66
C ASP A 297 -11.30 12.93 25.76
N LYS A 298 -11.88 13.69 26.69
CA LYS A 298 -11.55 15.11 26.84
C LYS A 298 -10.18 15.36 27.47
N ILE A 299 -9.54 14.33 28.05
CA ILE A 299 -8.23 14.41 28.69
C ILE A 299 -7.15 13.94 27.71
N CYS A 300 -7.43 12.89 26.94
CA CYS A 300 -6.53 12.31 25.94
C CYS A 300 -6.39 13.23 24.71
N VAL A 301 -5.22 13.86 24.56
CA VAL A 301 -4.99 14.93 23.56
C VAL A 301 -3.64 14.88 22.85
N MET A 302 -2.80 13.86 23.10
CA MET A 302 -1.47 13.83 22.47
C MET A 302 -0.87 12.43 22.24
N PHE A 303 -0.01 12.35 21.23
CA PHE A 303 1.04 11.33 21.09
C PHE A 303 2.41 11.97 21.36
N THR A 304 3.35 11.22 21.95
CA THR A 304 4.72 11.71 22.17
C THR A 304 5.56 11.62 20.89
N LYS A 305 6.73 12.24 20.86
CA LYS A 305 7.69 12.11 19.75
C LYS A 305 8.20 10.68 19.63
N GLY A 306 8.48 10.00 20.74
CA GLY A 306 8.89 8.60 20.73
C GLY A 306 7.79 7.66 20.23
N GLN A 307 6.52 7.93 20.54
CA GLN A 307 5.39 7.22 19.91
C GLN A 307 5.31 7.49 18.40
N VAL A 308 5.56 8.72 17.96
CA VAL A 308 5.64 9.05 16.52
C VAL A 308 6.77 8.29 15.83
N ASP A 309 7.92 8.09 16.47
CA ASP A 309 9.00 7.29 15.91
C ASP A 309 8.58 5.83 15.71
N ARG A 310 7.84 5.25 16.66
CA ARG A 310 7.24 3.89 16.51
C ARG A 310 6.20 3.82 15.40
N ILE A 311 5.33 4.83 15.29
CA ILE A 311 4.34 4.92 14.21
C ILE A 311 5.06 4.96 12.85
N ASN A 312 6.08 5.82 12.72
CA ASN A 312 6.88 5.95 11.50
C ASN A 312 7.60 4.65 11.16
N ALA A 313 8.19 3.99 12.15
CA ALA A 313 8.84 2.70 11.97
C ALA A 313 7.84 1.64 11.49
N THR A 314 6.64 1.59 12.06
CA THR A 314 5.58 0.67 11.64
C THR A 314 5.19 0.89 10.18
N LEU A 315 5.02 2.16 9.78
CA LEU A 315 4.73 2.52 8.39
C LEU A 315 5.92 2.30 7.45
N ALA A 316 7.16 2.26 7.95
CA ALA A 316 8.34 1.94 7.14
C ALA A 316 8.57 0.43 6.96
N VAL A 317 8.08 -0.40 7.89
CA VAL A 317 8.37 -1.84 7.92
C VAL A 317 7.11 -2.70 7.77
N SER A 318 6.26 -2.74 8.79
CA SER A 318 5.16 -3.72 8.87
C SER A 318 3.90 -3.29 8.13
N ARG A 319 3.77 -2.00 7.83
CA ARG A 319 2.64 -1.42 7.10
C ARG A 319 3.10 -0.56 5.91
N LYS A 320 4.28 -0.87 5.36
CA LYS A 320 4.88 -0.14 4.22
C LYS A 320 3.95 -0.02 3.02
N SER A 321 3.20 -1.08 2.71
CA SER A 321 2.28 -1.13 1.57
C SER A 321 1.21 -0.03 1.59
N LEU A 322 0.89 0.54 2.76
CA LEU A 322 -0.10 1.62 2.88
C LEU A 322 0.40 2.97 2.38
N LEU A 323 1.72 3.16 2.26
CA LEU A 323 2.29 4.45 1.85
C LEU A 323 2.26 4.66 0.33
N GLY A 324 1.87 3.65 -0.44
CA GLY A 324 2.06 3.63 -1.89
C GLY A 324 3.55 3.56 -2.26
N SER A 325 3.85 3.55 -3.56
CA SER A 325 5.21 3.40 -4.04
C SER A 325 6.11 4.60 -3.69
N ASP A 326 7.25 4.45 -3.01
CA ASP A 326 8.23 5.53 -2.70
C ASP A 326 9.62 5.26 -3.30
N PHE A 327 9.86 5.81 -4.49
CA PHE A 327 11.13 5.69 -5.24
C PHE A 327 12.33 6.45 -4.64
N SER A 328 12.21 7.04 -3.44
CA SER A 328 13.27 7.85 -2.83
C SER A 328 14.24 7.04 -1.94
N ASN A 329 13.86 5.83 -1.52
CA ASN A 329 14.53 5.16 -0.39
C ASN A 329 15.17 3.80 -0.70
N ARG A 330 14.87 3.15 -1.82
CA ARG A 330 15.43 1.82 -2.17
C ARG A 330 15.74 1.69 -3.66
N ARG A 331 17.04 1.72 -4.00
CA ARG A 331 17.57 1.39 -5.34
C ARG A 331 18.35 0.10 -5.31
N ILE A 332 17.88 -0.89 -6.05
CA ILE A 332 18.63 -2.11 -6.35
C ILE A 332 19.34 -1.87 -7.68
N SER A 333 20.68 -1.89 -7.68
CA SER A 333 21.46 -1.75 -8.91
C SER A 333 22.14 -3.06 -9.25
N ARG A 334 22.03 -3.49 -10.51
CA ARG A 334 22.67 -4.70 -11.03
C ARG A 334 23.33 -4.41 -12.36
N THR A 335 24.45 -5.08 -12.63
CA THR A 335 25.09 -5.07 -13.95
C THR A 335 24.62 -6.28 -14.74
N THR A 336 24.42 -6.14 -16.04
CA THR A 336 24.05 -7.28 -16.90
C THR A 336 25.24 -7.87 -17.65
N ALA A 337 25.10 -9.11 -18.14
CA ALA A 337 26.07 -9.69 -19.09
C ALA A 337 26.05 -9.03 -20.49
N LEU A 338 25.11 -8.13 -20.77
CA LEU A 338 25.02 -7.44 -22.04
C LEU A 338 25.93 -6.20 -22.01
N GLY A 339 26.89 -6.12 -22.94
CA GLY A 339 27.73 -4.93 -23.12
C GLY A 339 26.89 -3.68 -23.46
N GLU A 340 27.50 -2.50 -23.39
CA GLU A 340 26.79 -1.24 -23.70
C GLU A 340 26.06 -1.26 -25.06
N VAL A 341 24.83 -0.74 -25.08
CA VAL A 341 23.98 -0.66 -26.27
C VAL A 341 23.75 0.80 -26.64
N LYS A 342 24.62 1.37 -27.48
CA LYS A 342 24.67 2.83 -27.79
C LYS A 342 23.58 3.36 -28.72
N ASP A 343 22.59 2.55 -29.04
CA ASP A 343 21.52 2.87 -29.97
C ASP A 343 20.18 2.26 -29.52
N ASN A 344 19.23 2.12 -30.45
CA ASN A 344 17.92 1.50 -30.23
C ASN A 344 17.83 0.09 -30.85
N SER A 345 18.98 -0.56 -31.06
CA SER A 345 19.05 -1.92 -31.64
C SER A 345 18.52 -3.00 -30.70
N VAL A 346 18.36 -2.70 -29.40
CA VAL A 346 17.81 -3.63 -28.40
C VAL A 346 16.56 -3.02 -27.75
N HIS A 347 15.51 -3.83 -27.68
CA HIS A 347 14.28 -3.55 -26.93
C HIS A 347 14.34 -4.32 -25.60
N PHE A 348 14.01 -3.67 -24.49
CA PHE A 348 14.02 -4.31 -23.17
C PHE A 348 12.60 -4.52 -22.65
N LEU A 349 12.35 -5.66 -22.01
CA LEU A 349 11.08 -6.02 -21.38
C LEU A 349 11.33 -6.67 -20.01
N VAL A 350 10.31 -6.69 -19.17
CA VAL A 350 10.32 -7.49 -17.93
C VAL A 350 9.38 -8.68 -18.09
N HIS A 351 9.78 -9.84 -17.60
CA HIS A 351 9.00 -11.08 -17.62
C HIS A 351 9.05 -11.80 -16.27
N ASP A 352 8.04 -12.61 -15.94
CA ASP A 352 8.05 -13.50 -14.77
C ASP A 352 8.97 -14.70 -15.03
N GLY A 353 9.96 -14.89 -14.17
CA GLY A 353 10.95 -15.96 -14.27
C GLY A 353 10.34 -17.35 -14.10
N GLN A 354 10.83 -18.30 -14.90
CA GLN A 354 10.27 -19.67 -14.99
C GLN A 354 10.54 -20.54 -13.74
N LYS A 355 11.52 -20.19 -12.90
CA LYS A 355 12.08 -21.10 -11.88
C LYS A 355 11.72 -20.73 -10.43
N ASP A 356 11.58 -19.44 -10.14
CA ASP A 356 11.29 -18.89 -8.81
C ASP A 356 10.13 -17.88 -8.82
N GLY A 357 9.58 -17.53 -9.98
CA GLY A 357 8.53 -16.53 -10.14
C GLY A 357 9.01 -15.08 -9.96
N GLY A 358 10.31 -14.84 -9.77
CA GLY A 358 10.89 -13.49 -9.68
C GLY A 358 10.93 -12.80 -11.05
N LYS A 359 10.95 -11.47 -11.11
CA LYS A 359 11.04 -10.75 -12.40
C LYS A 359 12.42 -10.87 -13.03
N GLU A 360 12.46 -11.11 -14.32
CA GLU A 360 13.66 -11.18 -15.16
C GLU A 360 13.67 -10.06 -16.21
N LEU A 361 14.86 -9.53 -16.50
CA LEU A 361 15.05 -8.61 -17.63
C LEU A 361 15.25 -9.40 -18.93
N VAL A 362 14.52 -9.02 -19.97
CA VAL A 362 14.61 -9.60 -21.30
C VAL A 362 15.14 -8.55 -22.27
N ALA A 363 16.15 -8.92 -23.07
CA ALA A 363 16.69 -8.12 -24.15
C ALA A 363 16.32 -8.75 -25.50
N ILE A 364 15.71 -7.98 -26.39
CA ILE A 364 15.37 -8.40 -27.75
C ILE A 364 16.18 -7.56 -28.73
N SER A 365 17.08 -8.21 -29.46
CA SER A 365 17.83 -7.55 -30.53
C SER A 365 16.97 -7.44 -31.79
N LYS A 366 16.75 -6.20 -32.25
CA LYS A 366 15.99 -5.88 -33.46
C LYS A 366 16.73 -6.27 -34.74
N LYS A 367 18.05 -6.42 -34.68
CA LYS A 367 18.90 -6.68 -35.85
C LYS A 367 18.90 -8.16 -36.25
N ASP A 368 19.07 -9.05 -35.28
CA ASP A 368 19.11 -10.49 -35.49
C ASP A 368 17.83 -11.21 -35.02
N LEU A 369 16.84 -10.46 -34.52
CA LEU A 369 15.56 -10.95 -34.03
C LEU A 369 15.74 -12.07 -33.00
N THR A 370 16.61 -11.81 -32.02
CA THR A 370 16.88 -12.77 -30.95
C THR A 370 16.43 -12.25 -29.61
N ILE A 371 15.87 -13.15 -28.81
CA ILE A 371 15.50 -12.92 -27.41
C ILE A 371 16.59 -13.49 -26.50
N GLN A 372 17.00 -12.70 -25.51
CA GLN A 372 17.97 -13.08 -24.49
C GLN A 372 17.41 -12.75 -23.11
N ILE A 373 17.34 -13.76 -22.25
CA ILE A 373 16.97 -13.57 -20.84
C ILE A 373 18.25 -13.25 -20.06
N LEU A 374 18.20 -12.17 -19.28
CA LEU A 374 19.28 -11.67 -18.43
C LEU A 374 18.91 -11.99 -16.97
N SER A 375 19.14 -13.22 -16.52
CA SER A 375 18.70 -13.70 -15.21
C SER A 375 19.47 -13.02 -14.08
N THR A 376 18.75 -12.48 -13.10
CA THR A 376 19.33 -11.81 -11.93
C THR A 376 19.33 -12.77 -10.73
N GLU A 377 20.45 -13.42 -10.42
CA GLU A 377 20.57 -14.14 -9.13
C GLU A 377 20.72 -13.13 -7.99
N GLU A 378 19.93 -13.26 -6.92
CA GLU A 378 19.91 -12.30 -5.80
C GLU A 378 21.28 -12.08 -5.16
N SER A 379 22.16 -13.08 -5.18
CA SER A 379 23.48 -13.09 -4.55
C SER A 379 24.65 -12.65 -5.44
N GLN A 380 24.44 -12.36 -6.74
CA GLN A 380 25.51 -11.95 -7.65
C GLN A 380 25.31 -10.50 -8.13
N SER A 381 26.40 -9.73 -8.15
CA SER A 381 26.44 -8.34 -8.68
C SER A 381 26.26 -8.26 -10.19
N GLU A 382 26.32 -9.39 -10.88
CA GLU A 382 26.22 -9.53 -12.34
C GLU A 382 25.09 -10.51 -12.72
N THR A 383 24.30 -10.17 -13.75
CA THR A 383 23.33 -11.09 -14.34
C THR A 383 24.03 -12.08 -15.29
N LYS A 384 23.54 -13.31 -15.35
CA LYS A 384 23.99 -14.30 -16.35
C LYS A 384 23.04 -14.31 -17.54
N ALA A 385 23.57 -14.48 -18.74
CA ALA A 385 22.77 -14.74 -19.93
C ALA A 385 22.34 -16.21 -19.95
N THR A 386 21.04 -16.49 -19.82
CA THR A 386 20.56 -17.87 -19.60
C THR A 386 20.14 -18.60 -20.87
N GLN A 387 19.81 -17.91 -21.96
CA GLN A 387 19.60 -18.52 -23.29
C GLN A 387 19.44 -17.42 -24.35
N LYS A 388 20.01 -17.60 -25.55
CA LYS A 388 19.74 -16.75 -26.73
C LYS A 388 18.93 -17.58 -27.73
N THR A 389 17.72 -17.11 -28.06
CA THR A 389 16.77 -17.84 -28.92
C THR A 389 16.37 -16.97 -30.10
N ASN A 390 16.28 -17.55 -31.29
CA ASN A 390 15.76 -16.84 -32.46
C ASN A 390 14.25 -16.70 -32.35
N ILE A 391 13.75 -15.50 -32.64
CA ILE A 391 12.32 -15.24 -32.75
C ILE A 391 11.92 -15.63 -34.17
N GLY A 392 10.93 -16.51 -34.29
CA GLY A 392 10.29 -16.92 -35.54
C GLY A 392 9.46 -15.82 -36.20
N PHE A 393 9.88 -14.57 -36.10
CA PHE A 393 9.25 -13.43 -36.74
C PHE A 393 10.03 -13.08 -38.02
N LYS A 394 9.30 -12.72 -39.08
CA LYS A 394 9.88 -12.12 -40.28
C LYS A 394 9.20 -10.79 -40.52
N ALA A 395 10.00 -9.72 -40.55
CA ALA A 395 9.51 -8.40 -40.88
C ALA A 395 8.89 -8.40 -42.29
N ASP A 396 7.75 -7.71 -42.46
CA ASP A 396 7.20 -7.51 -43.80
C ASP A 396 8.15 -6.57 -44.56
N GLY A 397 8.74 -7.08 -45.65
CA GLY A 397 9.64 -6.34 -46.53
C GLY A 397 9.00 -5.12 -47.19
N LYS A 398 7.68 -4.93 -47.06
CA LYS A 398 6.96 -3.73 -47.52
C LYS A 398 7.32 -2.46 -46.75
N ASN A 399 7.97 -2.56 -45.59
CA ASN A 399 8.27 -1.39 -44.76
C ASN A 399 9.65 -1.52 -44.05
N PRO A 400 10.74 -1.33 -44.80
CA PRO A 400 12.10 -1.53 -44.28
C PRO A 400 12.50 -0.52 -43.19
N ASP A 401 11.83 0.62 -43.13
CA ASP A 401 12.09 1.69 -42.15
C ASP A 401 11.17 1.62 -40.92
N ALA A 402 10.31 0.60 -40.82
CA ALA A 402 9.42 0.44 -39.68
C ALA A 402 10.20 0.12 -38.40
N ASP A 403 9.82 0.75 -37.29
CA ASP A 403 10.34 0.37 -35.99
C ASP A 403 9.66 -0.93 -35.51
N LEU A 404 10.42 -1.73 -34.77
CA LEU A 404 9.94 -2.96 -34.14
C LEU A 404 9.80 -2.71 -32.64
N LEU A 405 8.58 -2.87 -32.16
CA LEU A 405 8.23 -2.81 -30.75
C LEU A 405 7.78 -4.21 -30.30
N PHE A 406 7.99 -4.51 -29.03
CA PHE A 406 7.70 -5.83 -28.47
C PHE A 406 6.91 -5.69 -27.17
N SER A 407 6.03 -6.65 -26.88
CA SER A 407 5.38 -6.79 -25.58
C SER A 407 5.07 -8.26 -25.34
N PHE A 408 5.11 -8.69 -24.08
CA PHE A 408 4.51 -9.96 -23.70
C PHE A 408 3.00 -9.82 -23.51
N GLY A 409 2.28 -10.90 -23.77
CA GLY A 409 0.86 -11.05 -23.44
C GLY A 409 0.57 -12.43 -22.86
N LYS A 410 -0.57 -12.56 -22.18
CA LYS A 410 -0.99 -13.82 -21.56
C LYS A 410 -1.34 -14.85 -22.65
N ASP A 411 -0.65 -16.00 -22.65
CA ASP A 411 -0.97 -17.14 -23.53
C ASP A 411 -2.28 -17.83 -23.08
N SER A 412 -3.01 -18.34 -24.07
CA SER A 412 -4.12 -19.30 -23.94
C SER A 412 -3.83 -20.54 -23.09
N THR A 413 -2.56 -20.99 -22.98
CA THR A 413 -2.19 -22.21 -22.24
C THR A 413 -1.65 -21.96 -20.83
N GLY A 414 -1.22 -20.72 -20.52
CA GLY A 414 -0.71 -20.33 -19.20
C GLY A 414 0.71 -20.81 -18.85
N VAL A 415 1.46 -21.40 -19.79
CA VAL A 415 2.81 -21.98 -19.52
C VAL A 415 3.97 -21.02 -19.87
N LYS A 416 3.89 -20.32 -21.01
CA LYS A 416 4.87 -19.31 -21.46
C LYS A 416 4.13 -18.18 -22.18
N PRO A 417 4.46 -16.89 -21.95
CA PRO A 417 3.73 -15.79 -22.58
C PRO A 417 3.99 -15.74 -24.09
N ASP A 418 3.01 -15.27 -24.84
CA ASP A 418 3.20 -14.99 -26.26
C ASP A 418 3.92 -13.65 -26.44
N LEU A 419 4.79 -13.59 -27.45
CA LEU A 419 5.50 -12.38 -27.84
C LEU A 419 4.75 -11.67 -28.95
N TYR A 420 4.27 -10.47 -28.65
CA TYR A 420 3.64 -9.58 -29.61
C TYR A 420 4.71 -8.69 -30.24
N VAL A 421 4.73 -8.63 -31.56
CA VAL A 421 5.66 -7.83 -32.37
C VAL A 421 4.85 -6.84 -33.16
N LEU A 422 5.00 -5.55 -32.83
CA LEU A 422 4.37 -4.46 -33.56
C LEU A 422 5.39 -3.85 -34.51
N GLN A 423 5.16 -3.94 -35.81
CA GLN A 423 5.96 -3.28 -36.84
C GLN A 423 5.22 -2.00 -37.24
N SER A 424 5.81 -0.83 -36.93
CA SER A 424 5.12 0.45 -37.07
C SER A 424 5.93 1.50 -37.83
N SER A 425 5.23 2.24 -38.68
CA SER A 425 5.68 3.44 -39.38
C SER A 425 4.58 4.50 -39.31
N PRO A 426 4.83 5.77 -39.69
CA PRO A 426 3.83 6.82 -39.62
C PRO A 426 2.52 6.52 -40.37
N THR A 427 2.54 5.64 -41.38
CA THR A 427 1.39 5.36 -42.27
C THR A 427 0.92 3.90 -42.23
N HIS A 428 1.65 3.00 -41.57
CA HIS A 428 1.32 1.58 -41.54
C HIS A 428 1.76 0.94 -40.23
N THR A 429 0.89 0.12 -39.66
CA THR A 429 1.18 -0.68 -38.46
C THR A 429 0.65 -2.09 -38.66
N SER A 430 1.48 -3.10 -38.38
CA SER A 430 1.09 -4.51 -38.37
C SER A 430 1.46 -5.15 -37.03
N LEU A 431 0.73 -6.19 -36.66
CA LEU A 431 0.96 -6.97 -35.44
C LEU A 431 1.17 -8.42 -35.81
N SER A 432 2.21 -9.02 -35.23
CA SER A 432 2.46 -10.45 -35.28
C SER A 432 2.54 -11.01 -33.87
N VAL A 433 1.93 -12.17 -33.65
CA VAL A 433 1.98 -12.89 -32.37
C VAL A 433 2.81 -14.14 -32.57
N VAL A 434 3.91 -14.27 -31.83
CA VAL A 434 4.81 -15.42 -31.86
C VAL A 434 4.61 -16.21 -30.57
N SER A 435 4.19 -17.48 -30.69
CA SER A 435 3.76 -18.21 -29.50
C SER A 435 4.91 -18.57 -28.54
N GLY A 436 4.71 -18.34 -27.26
CA GLY A 436 5.65 -18.76 -26.22
C GLY A 436 5.68 -20.27 -26.05
N SER A 437 4.53 -20.93 -26.17
CA SER A 437 4.37 -22.38 -26.05
C SER A 437 5.18 -23.16 -27.09
N SER A 438 5.39 -22.58 -28.28
CA SER A 438 6.21 -23.16 -29.35
C SER A 438 7.69 -22.87 -29.19
N SER A 439 8.13 -22.21 -28.10
CA SER A 439 9.48 -21.64 -27.98
C SER A 439 9.81 -20.63 -29.09
N TYR A 440 8.82 -19.80 -29.42
CA TYR A 440 8.90 -18.70 -30.37
C TYR A 440 9.27 -19.12 -31.82
N GLN A 441 8.81 -20.28 -32.29
CA GLN A 441 9.11 -20.80 -33.64
C GLN A 441 8.24 -20.15 -34.73
N GLU A 442 8.79 -20.03 -35.95
CA GLU A 442 8.14 -19.30 -37.06
C GLU A 442 6.80 -19.89 -37.50
N SER A 443 6.67 -21.21 -37.46
CA SER A 443 5.45 -21.93 -37.84
C SER A 443 4.23 -21.60 -36.95
N SER A 444 4.43 -20.85 -35.86
CA SER A 444 3.39 -20.47 -34.91
C SER A 444 3.04 -18.97 -34.94
N THR A 445 3.56 -18.22 -35.91
CA THR A 445 3.33 -16.78 -36.02
C THR A 445 1.97 -16.47 -36.63
N VAL A 446 1.14 -15.71 -35.92
CA VAL A 446 -0.16 -15.23 -36.40
C VAL A 446 -0.09 -13.74 -36.69
N ASN A 447 -0.45 -13.34 -37.91
CA ASN A 447 -0.48 -11.93 -38.30
C ASN A 447 -1.90 -11.35 -38.14
N ALA A 448 -1.99 -10.16 -37.56
CA ALA A 448 -3.23 -9.40 -37.42
C ALA A 448 -3.13 -8.06 -38.18
N SER A 449 -4.25 -7.62 -38.74
CA SER A 449 -4.37 -6.31 -39.35
C SER A 449 -4.73 -5.29 -38.29
N VAL A 450 -3.83 -4.34 -38.02
CA VAL A 450 -4.06 -3.25 -37.06
C VAL A 450 -4.45 -2.00 -37.84
N LYS A 451 -5.58 -1.40 -37.49
CA LYS A 451 -6.02 -0.13 -38.09
C LYS A 451 -6.09 0.97 -37.05
N LEU A 452 -4.97 1.68 -36.88
CA LEU A 452 -4.93 2.89 -36.06
C LEU A 452 -5.63 4.02 -36.82
N ARG A 453 -6.57 4.72 -36.17
CA ARG A 453 -7.32 5.82 -36.80
C ARG A 453 -6.48 7.08 -36.93
N THR A 454 -5.54 7.29 -36.00
CA THR A 454 -4.59 8.40 -36.07
C THR A 454 -3.26 7.92 -36.65
N PRO A 455 -2.75 8.53 -37.74
CA PRO A 455 -1.41 8.26 -38.22
C PRO A 455 -0.38 8.91 -37.27
N GLY A 456 0.73 8.23 -37.02
CA GLY A 456 1.78 8.72 -36.14
C GLY A 456 2.67 7.58 -35.64
N PRO A 457 3.92 7.88 -35.24
CA PRO A 457 4.82 6.85 -34.75
C PRO A 457 4.30 6.30 -33.42
N VAL A 458 4.23 4.98 -33.33
CA VAL A 458 3.91 4.30 -32.07
C VAL A 458 5.10 4.46 -31.13
N TYR A 459 4.81 4.89 -29.91
CA TYR A 459 5.79 5.03 -28.85
C TYR A 459 6.02 3.72 -28.10
N SER A 460 4.92 3.13 -27.64
CA SER A 460 4.89 1.88 -26.89
C SER A 460 3.51 1.24 -27.05
N PHE A 461 3.41 -0.05 -26.75
CA PHE A 461 2.14 -0.74 -26.67
C PHE A 461 2.17 -1.80 -25.57
N ALA A 462 0.99 -2.19 -25.11
CA ALA A 462 0.81 -3.28 -24.16
C ALA A 462 -0.38 -4.16 -24.58
N ILE A 463 -0.39 -5.39 -24.08
CA ILE A 463 -1.55 -6.29 -24.16
C ILE A 463 -2.20 -6.34 -22.78
N ALA A 464 -3.44 -5.88 -22.67
CA ALA A 464 -4.13 -5.74 -21.39
C ALA A 464 -5.62 -6.07 -21.47
N PRO A 465 -6.26 -6.52 -20.37
CA PRO A 465 -7.68 -6.90 -20.37
C PRO A 465 -8.61 -5.67 -20.27
N TRP A 466 -8.56 -4.78 -21.26
CA TRP A 466 -9.26 -3.49 -21.23
C TRP A 466 -10.79 -3.64 -21.30
N THR A 467 -11.26 -4.44 -22.25
CA THR A 467 -12.68 -4.77 -22.44
C THR A 467 -13.20 -5.78 -21.42
N LYS A 468 -12.30 -6.31 -20.57
CA LYS A 468 -12.57 -7.33 -19.55
C LYS A 468 -13.17 -8.61 -20.12
N ASP A 469 -12.95 -8.88 -21.41
CA ASP A 469 -13.22 -10.18 -22.00
C ASP A 469 -12.04 -11.15 -21.77
N SER A 470 -12.12 -12.36 -22.34
CA SER A 470 -11.07 -13.38 -22.15
C SER A 470 -9.86 -13.20 -23.08
N LYS A 471 -9.85 -12.18 -23.93
CA LYS A 471 -8.80 -11.85 -24.89
C LYS A 471 -8.10 -10.57 -24.46
N GLY A 472 -6.78 -10.53 -24.60
CA GLY A 472 -6.02 -9.31 -24.36
C GLY A 472 -6.27 -8.29 -25.46
N ASP A 473 -6.48 -7.04 -25.09
CA ASP A 473 -6.65 -5.92 -26.02
C ASP A 473 -5.32 -5.24 -26.28
N LEU A 474 -5.15 -4.74 -27.51
CA LEU A 474 -3.97 -4.00 -27.92
C LEU A 474 -4.12 -2.54 -27.51
N VAL A 475 -3.31 -2.10 -26.56
CA VAL A 475 -3.29 -0.73 -26.06
C VAL A 475 -2.06 -0.03 -26.63
N VAL A 476 -2.27 0.99 -27.47
CA VAL A 476 -1.22 1.67 -28.23
C VAL A 476 -1.07 3.11 -27.78
N LEU A 477 0.14 3.52 -27.43
CA LEU A 477 0.51 4.92 -27.21
C LEU A 477 1.19 5.46 -28.45
N GLN A 478 0.60 6.47 -29.08
CA GLN A 478 1.13 7.15 -30.26
C GLN A 478 1.56 8.58 -29.93
N LYS A 479 2.66 9.01 -30.56
CA LYS A 479 3.07 10.41 -30.57
C LYS A 479 2.32 11.17 -31.67
N PRO A 480 2.10 12.48 -31.52
CA PRO A 480 1.49 13.30 -32.55
C PRO A 480 2.35 13.28 -33.81
N ASN A 481 1.72 13.13 -34.97
CA ASN A 481 2.41 13.23 -36.26
C ASN A 481 2.72 14.70 -36.65
N ASN A 482 2.14 15.66 -35.93
CA ASN A 482 2.39 17.07 -36.10
C ASN A 482 3.64 17.49 -35.32
N ARG A 483 4.73 17.87 -36.01
CA ARG A 483 5.98 18.33 -35.37
C ARG A 483 5.81 19.56 -34.45
N LYS A 484 4.69 20.29 -34.54
CA LYS A 484 4.37 21.42 -33.65
C LYS A 484 3.69 20.99 -32.34
N ASP A 485 3.07 19.81 -32.31
CA ASP A 485 2.48 19.24 -31.09
C ASP A 485 3.50 18.31 -30.43
N THR A 486 4.17 18.83 -29.41
CA THR A 486 5.22 18.10 -28.68
C THR A 486 4.80 17.65 -27.28
N TYR A 487 3.50 17.77 -26.96
CA TYR A 487 2.99 17.61 -25.59
C TYR A 487 1.83 16.62 -25.50
N SER A 488 1.13 16.34 -26.60
CA SER A 488 0.02 15.40 -26.59
C SER A 488 0.49 13.95 -26.73
N VAL A 489 -0.25 13.03 -26.14
CA VAL A 489 -0.12 11.58 -26.35
C VAL A 489 -1.49 11.03 -26.71
N HIS A 490 -1.54 10.25 -27.79
CA HIS A 490 -2.75 9.58 -28.23
C HIS A 490 -2.74 8.13 -27.75
N LEU A 491 -3.79 7.73 -27.05
CA LEU A 491 -4.04 6.34 -26.67
C LEU A 491 -5.11 5.76 -27.58
N SER A 492 -4.87 4.57 -28.13
CA SER A 492 -5.86 3.78 -28.87
C SER A 492 -5.93 2.37 -28.29
N VAL A 493 -7.14 1.86 -28.08
CA VAL A 493 -7.37 0.47 -27.66
C VAL A 493 -8.11 -0.27 -28.75
N LEU A 494 -7.54 -1.40 -29.19
CA LEU A 494 -8.11 -2.27 -30.21
C LEU A 494 -8.48 -3.62 -29.59
N SER A 495 -9.71 -4.06 -29.84
CA SER A 495 -10.25 -5.25 -29.17
C SER A 495 -9.57 -6.53 -29.63
N GLY A 496 -9.08 -7.34 -28.69
CA GLY A 496 -8.51 -8.66 -28.97
C GLY A 496 -9.55 -9.63 -29.55
N SER A 497 -10.80 -9.56 -29.08
CA SER A 497 -11.91 -10.38 -29.60
C SER A 497 -12.26 -10.09 -31.06
N SER A 498 -11.98 -8.87 -31.54
CA SER A 498 -12.11 -8.50 -32.95
C SER A 498 -10.91 -8.90 -33.82
N GLY A 499 -9.90 -9.57 -33.25
CA GLY A 499 -8.60 -9.76 -33.89
C GLY A 499 -7.85 -8.45 -34.11
N PHE A 500 -8.04 -7.48 -33.20
CA PHE A 500 -7.49 -6.12 -33.25
C PHE A 500 -7.97 -5.25 -34.43
N SER A 501 -9.10 -5.60 -35.04
CA SER A 501 -9.68 -4.86 -36.17
C SER A 501 -10.62 -3.72 -35.75
N GLU A 502 -11.14 -3.76 -34.51
CA GLU A 502 -12.06 -2.77 -33.96
C GLU A 502 -11.38 -1.90 -32.89
N THR A 503 -11.39 -0.58 -33.09
CA THR A 503 -11.00 0.39 -32.06
C THR A 503 -12.16 0.62 -31.09
N VAL A 504 -11.97 0.28 -29.82
CA VAL A 504 -12.99 0.37 -28.76
C VAL A 504 -12.81 1.57 -27.83
N TYR A 505 -11.62 2.18 -27.82
CA TYR A 505 -11.35 3.38 -27.03
C TYR A 505 -10.28 4.23 -27.71
N GLU A 506 -10.45 5.55 -27.65
CA GLU A 506 -9.43 6.53 -28.05
C GLU A 506 -9.46 7.71 -27.09
N TYR A 507 -8.28 8.16 -26.69
CA TYR A 507 -8.14 9.35 -25.85
C TYR A 507 -6.89 10.12 -26.21
N THR A 508 -6.95 11.45 -26.09
CA THR A 508 -5.79 12.31 -26.24
C THR A 508 -5.60 13.07 -24.94
N THR A 509 -4.46 12.85 -24.28
CA THR A 509 -4.08 13.61 -23.09
C THR A 509 -2.96 14.58 -23.42
N HIS A 510 -2.97 15.74 -22.77
CA HIS A 510 -1.90 16.72 -22.87
C HIS A 510 -0.99 16.57 -21.66
N ILE A 511 0.26 16.16 -21.90
CA ILE A 511 1.28 16.11 -20.85
C ILE A 511 1.79 17.55 -20.65
N LEU A 512 1.32 18.19 -19.58
CA LEU A 512 1.70 19.55 -19.23
C LEU A 512 3.23 19.63 -19.01
N ASP A 513 3.83 20.70 -19.54
CA ASP A 513 5.20 21.19 -19.31
C ASP A 513 6.42 20.52 -19.99
N ASN A 514 6.29 19.52 -20.88
CA ASN A 514 7.50 18.83 -21.39
C ASN A 514 7.49 18.40 -22.86
N SER A 515 8.66 18.49 -23.52
CA SER A 515 8.86 17.88 -24.83
C SER A 515 8.86 16.35 -24.71
N LEU A 516 8.12 15.65 -25.57
CA LEU A 516 8.16 14.18 -25.68
C LEU A 516 9.57 13.58 -25.85
N SER A 517 10.57 14.37 -26.25
CA SER A 517 11.97 13.92 -26.36
C SER A 517 12.66 13.73 -25.00
N SER A 518 12.13 14.33 -23.93
CA SER A 518 12.63 14.20 -22.56
C SER A 518 11.85 13.22 -21.70
N LEU A 519 10.87 12.51 -22.27
CA LEU A 519 9.97 11.62 -21.55
C LEU A 519 10.23 10.15 -21.87
N ASP A 520 9.93 9.29 -20.92
CA ASP A 520 9.53 7.91 -21.14
C ASP A 520 8.06 7.74 -20.73
N LEU A 521 7.32 6.88 -21.42
CA LEU A 521 5.91 6.64 -21.17
C LEU A 521 5.68 5.14 -21.03
N GLN A 522 5.09 4.75 -19.90
CA GLN A 522 4.75 3.37 -19.61
C GLN A 522 3.27 3.27 -19.28
N LEU A 523 2.71 2.08 -19.48
CA LEU A 523 1.39 1.72 -19.02
C LEU A 523 1.54 0.67 -17.93
N ALA A 524 0.95 0.94 -16.77
CA ALA A 524 0.92 0.00 -15.66
C ALA A 524 -0.32 0.25 -14.81
N ASP A 525 -0.88 -0.80 -14.23
CA ASP A 525 -1.92 -0.66 -13.21
C ASP A 525 -1.25 -0.21 -11.90
N TRP A 526 -1.06 1.09 -11.73
CA TRP A 526 -0.18 1.66 -10.72
C TRP A 526 -0.76 1.53 -9.31
N ASN A 527 -2.08 1.71 -9.20
CA ASN A 527 -2.81 1.66 -7.94
C ASN A 527 -3.53 0.31 -7.72
N GLY A 528 -3.41 -0.64 -8.65
CA GLY A 528 -4.03 -1.95 -8.56
C GLY A 528 -5.56 -1.90 -8.67
N ASP A 529 -6.10 -0.94 -9.42
CA ASP A 529 -7.53 -0.78 -9.68
C ASP A 529 -8.04 -1.56 -10.89
N GLY A 530 -7.14 -2.25 -11.60
CA GLY A 530 -7.44 -3.07 -12.78
C GLY A 530 -7.50 -2.27 -14.08
N SER A 531 -7.29 -0.95 -14.04
CA SER A 531 -7.16 -0.08 -15.21
C SER A 531 -5.69 0.24 -15.45
N LEU A 532 -5.28 0.35 -16.71
CA LEU A 532 -3.91 0.81 -17.00
C LEU A 532 -3.82 2.33 -16.79
N ASP A 533 -2.87 2.74 -15.95
CA ASP A 533 -2.50 4.13 -15.73
C ASP A 533 -1.36 4.54 -16.67
N LEU A 534 -1.33 5.83 -17.03
CA LEU A 534 -0.25 6.40 -17.82
C LEU A 534 0.85 6.90 -16.88
N VAL A 535 1.98 6.21 -16.90
CA VAL A 535 3.18 6.56 -16.14
C VAL A 535 4.08 7.42 -17.02
N VAL A 536 4.19 8.69 -16.66
CA VAL A 536 5.02 9.70 -17.34
C VAL A 536 6.32 9.86 -16.57
N ILE A 537 7.43 9.41 -17.17
CA ILE A 537 8.77 9.48 -16.59
C ILE A 537 9.54 10.59 -17.28
N LYS A 538 9.74 11.70 -16.59
CA LYS A 538 10.51 12.84 -17.09
C LYS A 538 11.98 12.63 -16.77
N LYS A 539 12.76 12.41 -17.84
CA LYS A 539 14.16 12.01 -17.77
C LYS A 539 15.11 13.21 -17.65
N SER A 540 14.83 14.29 -18.36
CA SER A 540 15.68 15.50 -18.39
C SER A 540 14.87 16.79 -18.23
N LYS A 541 15.58 17.92 -17.99
CA LYS A 541 14.99 19.25 -17.73
C LYS A 541 14.03 19.27 -16.53
N THR A 542 14.37 18.50 -15.50
CA THR A 542 13.58 18.34 -14.28
C THR A 542 13.88 19.45 -13.27
N SER A 543 12.93 19.72 -12.38
CA SER A 543 13.00 20.84 -11.43
C SER A 543 14.15 20.72 -10.42
N LYS A 544 14.60 19.48 -10.16
CA LYS A 544 15.64 19.14 -9.17
C LYS A 544 16.84 18.39 -9.76
N ASN A 545 16.99 18.34 -11.09
CA ASN A 545 17.97 17.46 -11.77
C ASN A 545 17.85 15.97 -11.39
N LEU A 546 16.66 15.54 -10.96
CA LEU A 546 16.31 14.15 -10.67
C LEU A 546 15.26 13.69 -11.67
N THR A 547 15.22 12.41 -12.02
CA THR A 547 14.14 11.86 -12.84
C THR A 547 12.81 12.03 -12.09
N GLU A 548 11.77 12.55 -12.75
CA GLU A 548 10.46 12.78 -12.13
C GLU A 548 9.43 11.79 -12.68
N VAL A 549 8.56 11.27 -11.83
CA VAL A 549 7.46 10.37 -12.23
C VAL A 549 6.14 11.06 -11.93
N THR A 550 5.24 11.05 -12.90
CA THR A 550 3.84 11.47 -12.73
C THR A 550 2.95 10.38 -13.28
N VAL A 551 1.92 9.99 -12.54
CA VAL A 551 0.98 8.94 -12.95
C VAL A 551 -0.40 9.54 -13.09
N LEU A 552 -0.98 9.34 -14.27
CA LEU A 552 -2.33 9.76 -14.62
C LEU A 552 -3.25 8.55 -14.60
N SER A 553 -4.34 8.62 -13.83
CA SER A 553 -5.20 7.46 -13.61
C SER A 553 -6.01 7.09 -14.84
N GLY A 554 -5.87 5.87 -15.35
CA GLY A 554 -6.69 5.34 -16.45
C GLY A 554 -8.18 5.31 -16.10
N ALA A 555 -8.50 5.02 -14.84
CA ALA A 555 -9.86 5.01 -14.34
C ALA A 555 -10.54 6.40 -14.27
N SER A 556 -9.79 7.47 -14.54
CA SER A 556 -10.28 8.86 -14.69
C SER A 556 -10.26 9.37 -16.13
N ASP A 557 -10.03 8.50 -17.12
CA ASP A 557 -9.61 8.88 -18.48
C ASP A 557 -8.33 9.74 -18.47
N PHE A 558 -7.36 9.39 -17.63
CA PHE A 558 -6.07 10.09 -17.50
C PHE A 558 -6.19 11.58 -17.14
N LYS A 559 -7.29 11.98 -16.47
CA LYS A 559 -7.53 13.36 -16.00
C LYS A 559 -6.91 13.63 -14.64
N ASP A 560 -6.92 12.65 -13.76
CA ASP A 560 -6.44 12.78 -12.39
C ASP A 560 -4.98 12.35 -12.27
N VAL A 561 -4.16 13.21 -11.65
CA VAL A 561 -2.80 12.85 -11.22
C VAL A 561 -2.92 12.13 -9.88
N ILE A 562 -2.64 10.83 -9.86
CA ILE A 562 -2.73 9.98 -8.65
C ILE A 562 -1.39 9.78 -7.96
N TYR A 563 -0.29 10.08 -8.65
CA TYR A 563 1.04 9.98 -8.08
C TYR A 563 1.99 10.98 -8.75
N LYS A 564 2.84 11.63 -7.95
CA LYS A 564 3.88 12.53 -8.46
C LYS A 564 5.07 12.56 -7.50
N THR A 565 6.25 12.22 -7.99
CA THR A 565 7.48 12.24 -7.18
C THR A 565 8.73 12.55 -8.01
N SER A 566 9.83 12.84 -7.32
CA SER A 566 11.19 12.78 -7.87
C SER A 566 11.86 11.50 -7.39
N THR A 567 12.53 10.77 -8.29
CA THR A 567 13.29 9.57 -7.93
C THR A 567 14.69 9.93 -7.47
N MET A 568 15.42 8.96 -6.92
CA MET A 568 16.84 9.14 -6.59
C MET A 568 17.80 9.03 -7.79
N LEU A 569 17.28 8.74 -8.99
CA LEU A 569 18.11 8.81 -10.19
C LEU A 569 18.27 10.28 -10.57
N GLY A 570 19.52 10.70 -10.79
CA GLY A 570 19.80 11.99 -11.44
C GLY A 570 19.08 12.10 -12.79
N GLY A 571 19.15 13.29 -13.40
CA GLY A 571 18.65 13.51 -14.75
C GLY A 571 19.11 12.37 -15.65
N THR A 572 18.18 11.55 -16.10
CA THR A 572 18.47 10.40 -16.94
C THR A 572 18.48 10.90 -18.38
N GLU A 573 19.63 10.78 -19.05
CA GLU A 573 19.76 11.27 -20.40
C GLU A 573 19.28 10.21 -21.42
N ARG A 574 19.68 10.33 -22.68
CA ARG A 574 19.26 9.40 -23.75
C ARG A 574 19.75 7.96 -23.54
N ASN A 575 20.71 7.77 -22.65
CA ASN A 575 21.24 6.46 -22.28
C ASN A 575 20.31 5.64 -21.38
N PHE A 576 19.20 6.19 -20.89
CA PHE A 576 18.21 5.46 -20.11
C PHE A 576 16.94 5.14 -20.88
N THR A 577 16.41 3.95 -20.63
CA THR A 577 15.02 3.56 -20.88
C THR A 577 14.41 3.06 -19.58
N PHE A 578 13.09 3.20 -19.43
CA PHE A 578 12.37 2.78 -18.24
C PHE A 578 11.30 1.76 -18.56
N LEU A 579 11.04 0.88 -17.59
CA LEU A 579 9.95 -0.08 -17.59
C LEU A 579 9.23 -0.01 -16.24
N CYS A 580 7.98 -0.46 -16.20
CA CYS A 580 7.20 -0.61 -14.98
C CYS A 580 6.90 -2.09 -14.75
N ALA A 581 7.20 -2.59 -13.56
CA ALA A 581 6.90 -3.96 -13.16
C ALA A 581 6.94 -4.10 -11.64
N ASP A 582 6.16 -5.02 -11.08
CA ASP A 582 6.35 -5.48 -9.69
C ASP A 582 7.61 -6.36 -9.63
N TRP A 583 8.77 -5.72 -9.57
CA TRP A 583 10.09 -6.35 -9.58
C TRP A 583 10.42 -6.97 -8.24
N THR A 584 10.04 -6.32 -7.15
CA THR A 584 10.30 -6.79 -5.78
C THR A 584 9.32 -7.84 -5.31
N GLY A 585 8.21 -8.06 -6.03
CA GLY A 585 7.18 -9.04 -5.69
C GLY A 585 6.32 -8.63 -4.51
N ASP A 586 6.26 -7.33 -4.20
CA ASP A 586 5.50 -6.80 -3.06
C ASP A 586 4.08 -6.37 -3.45
N GLY A 587 3.71 -6.55 -4.73
CA GLY A 587 2.41 -6.19 -5.28
C GLY A 587 2.30 -4.73 -5.69
N GLY A 588 3.33 -3.91 -5.48
CA GLY A 588 3.46 -2.56 -5.99
C GLY A 588 4.16 -2.50 -7.35
N ILE A 589 3.91 -1.44 -8.12
CA ILE A 589 4.66 -1.20 -9.36
C ILE A 589 5.98 -0.51 -9.03
N ASP A 590 7.08 -1.18 -9.38
CA ASP A 590 8.43 -0.62 -9.32
C ASP A 590 8.79 0.08 -10.65
N LEU A 591 9.66 1.08 -10.55
CA LEU A 591 10.25 1.72 -11.71
C LEU A 591 11.63 1.10 -12.02
N VAL A 592 11.75 0.46 -13.17
CA VAL A 592 12.96 -0.24 -13.61
C VAL A 592 13.69 0.63 -14.63
N GLY A 593 14.74 1.34 -14.20
CA GLY A 593 15.59 2.16 -15.06
C GLY A 593 16.76 1.37 -15.63
N ILE A 594 16.85 1.26 -16.96
CA ILE A 594 17.90 0.53 -17.67
C ILE A 594 18.86 1.54 -18.30
N LYS A 595 20.08 1.60 -17.77
CA LYS A 595 21.16 2.43 -18.30
C LYS A 595 21.93 1.64 -19.36
N LYS A 596 21.80 2.06 -20.61
CA LYS A 596 22.27 1.33 -21.79
C LYS A 596 23.75 1.59 -22.13
N TRP A 597 24.25 2.80 -21.88
CA TRP A 597 25.65 3.19 -22.14
C TRP A 597 26.09 4.35 -21.23
N ASP A 598 27.38 4.68 -21.30
CA ASP A 598 28.09 5.53 -20.33
C ASP A 598 27.97 4.95 -18.91
N THR A 599 28.01 3.62 -18.83
CA THR A 599 27.85 2.87 -17.58
C THR A 599 29.18 2.79 -16.85
N GLY A 600 29.13 2.71 -15.52
CA GLY A 600 30.36 2.56 -14.72
C GLY A 600 31.00 1.19 -14.92
N SER A 601 30.18 0.20 -15.30
CA SER A 601 30.55 -1.19 -15.50
C SER A 601 30.97 -1.57 -16.93
N GLY A 602 30.78 -0.69 -17.92
CA GLY A 602 30.95 -1.03 -19.34
C GLY A 602 29.92 -2.03 -19.89
N HIS A 603 28.89 -2.34 -19.11
CA HIS A 603 27.76 -3.20 -19.47
C HIS A 603 26.46 -2.47 -19.17
N VAL A 604 25.34 -2.94 -19.70
CA VAL A 604 24.01 -2.39 -19.36
C VAL A 604 23.76 -2.56 -17.86
N GLU A 605 23.32 -1.50 -17.19
CA GLU A 605 23.00 -1.48 -15.76
C GLU A 605 21.49 -1.37 -15.56
N VAL A 606 20.96 -2.13 -14.60
CA VAL A 606 19.55 -2.11 -14.19
C VAL A 606 19.45 -1.45 -12.82
N HIS A 607 18.58 -0.46 -12.70
CA HIS A 607 18.31 0.26 -11.47
C HIS A 607 16.82 0.16 -11.16
N VAL A 608 16.48 -0.71 -10.23
CA VAL A 608 15.11 -0.88 -9.74
C VAL A 608 14.91 0.08 -8.59
N LEU A 609 13.97 0.99 -8.77
CA LEU A 609 13.47 1.87 -7.72
C LEU A 609 12.20 1.21 -7.19
N ALA A 610 12.31 0.65 -5.99
CA ALA A 610 11.17 -0.04 -5.40
C ALA A 610 10.07 0.97 -5.07
N GLY A 611 8.83 0.60 -5.36
CA GLY A 611 7.67 1.19 -4.69
C GLY A 611 7.72 0.91 -3.19
#